data_AF-A0A6G0Z272-F1
#
_entry.id   AF-A0A6G0Z272-F1
#
_cell.length_a   1.000
_cell.length_b   1.000
_cell.length_c   1.000
_cell.angle_alpha   90.00
_cell.angle_beta   90.00
_cell.angle_gamma   90.00
#
_symmetry.space_group_name_H-M   'P 1'
#
loop_
_entity.id
_entity.type
_entity.pdbx_description
1 polymer ?
#
loop_
_entity_poly.entity_id
_entity_poly.type
_entity_poly.pdbx_seq_one_letter_code
_entity_poly.pdbx_strand_id
1 'polypeptide(L)'
;MKNVLYLPNVQFLRSWLKGLDVSCGINQNILNILKLNFQTAPLREKLVSTIIDEMSLKQLITYNSQNDNFMDMKILDLIFMEILKF
;
A
#
# COMPACT_ATOMS: atom_id res chain seq x y z
N MET A 1 -19.60 14.47 -31.68
CA MET A 1 -20.06 13.41 -30.75
C MET A 1 -19.27 13.55 -29.46
N LYS A 2 -19.92 13.79 -28.31
CA LYS A 2 -19.21 13.87 -27.03
C LYS A 2 -18.87 12.45 -26.58
N ASN A 3 -17.58 12.14 -26.45
CA ASN A 3 -17.11 10.89 -25.86
C ASN A 3 -17.47 10.91 -24.37
N VAL A 4 -18.61 10.33 -24.01
CA VAL A 4 -18.98 10.12 -22.61
C VAL A 4 -18.14 8.95 -22.10
N LEU A 5 -17.17 9.26 -21.24
CA LEU A 5 -16.40 8.25 -20.52
C LEU A 5 -17.31 7.62 -19.46
N TYR A 6 -17.69 6.36 -19.67
CA TYR A 6 -18.45 5.56 -18.69
C TYR A 6 -17.51 5.08 -17.57
N LEU A 7 -17.13 6.01 -16.69
CA LEU A 7 -16.36 5.69 -15.51
C LEU A 7 -17.28 5.36 -14.33
N PRO A 8 -16.93 4.37 -13.50
CA PRO A 8 -17.68 4.07 -12.29
C PRO A 8 -17.73 5.28 -11.36
N ASN A 9 -18.84 5.42 -10.63
CA ASN A 9 -18.99 6.50 -9.67
C ASN A 9 -18.04 6.32 -8.47
N VAL A 10 -17.80 7.42 -7.74
CA VAL A 10 -16.89 7.44 -6.58
C VAL A 10 -17.32 6.44 -5.50
N GLN A 11 -18.63 6.26 -5.30
CA GLN A 11 -19.15 5.33 -4.30
C GLN A 11 -18.81 3.87 -4.63
N PHE A 12 -18.92 3.50 -5.90
CA PHE A 12 -18.59 2.18 -6.40
C PHE A 12 -17.09 1.91 -6.27
N LEU A 13 -16.26 2.89 -6.64
CA LEU A 13 -14.81 2.82 -6.46
C LEU A 13 -14.43 2.66 -4.98
N ARG A 14 -15.04 3.43 -4.07
CA ARG A 14 -14.82 3.29 -2.63
C ARG A 14 -15.24 1.90 -2.12
N SER A 15 -16.32 1.35 -2.65
CA SER A 15 -16.76 -0.01 -2.30
C SER A 15 -15.76 -1.08 -2.74
N TRP A 16 -15.13 -0.92 -3.91
CA TRP A 16 -14.06 -1.81 -4.36
C TRP A 16 -12.83 -1.72 -3.46
N LEU A 17 -12.45 -0.50 -3.07
CA LEU A 17 -11.31 -0.27 -2.19
C LEU A 17 -11.50 -0.84 -0.77
N LYS A 18 -12.74 -1.00 -0.29
CA LYS A 18 -13.02 -1.66 1.00
C LYS A 18 -12.58 -3.12 1.04
N GLY A 19 -12.43 -3.77 -0.11
CA GLY A 19 -11.91 -5.14 -0.19
C GLY A 19 -10.40 -5.23 0.00
N LEU A 20 -9.69 -4.10 0.02
CA LEU A 20 -8.26 -4.05 0.28
C LEU A 20 -8.02 -3.91 1.78
N ASP A 21 -7.48 -4.96 2.38
CA ASP A 21 -7.00 -4.89 3.76
C ASP A 21 -5.54 -4.41 3.78
N VAL A 22 -5.30 -3.29 4.47
CA VAL A 22 -3.97 -2.72 4.68
C VAL A 22 -3.74 -2.66 6.18
N SER A 23 -3.07 -3.68 6.70
CA SER A 23 -2.67 -3.77 8.10
C SER A 23 -1.30 -3.14 8.33
N CYS A 24 -1.05 -2.70 9.56
CA CYS A 24 0.29 -2.29 9.98
C CYS A 24 1.28 -3.46 9.84
N GLY A 25 2.55 -3.13 9.54
CA GLY A 25 3.61 -4.12 9.34
C GLY A 25 3.89 -4.42 7.87
N ILE A 26 4.38 -5.62 7.60
CA ILE A 26 4.81 -6.02 6.26
C ILE A 26 3.58 -6.46 5.44
N ASN A 27 3.36 -5.82 4.30
CA ASN A 27 2.26 -6.18 3.40
C ASN A 27 2.58 -7.48 2.64
N GLN A 28 2.11 -8.60 3.18
CA GLN A 28 2.34 -9.93 2.60
C GLN A 28 1.72 -10.09 1.20
N ASN A 29 0.61 -9.40 0.91
CA ASN A 29 -0.04 -9.47 -0.40
C ASN A 29 0.89 -8.93 -1.49
N ILE A 30 1.56 -7.80 -1.23
CA ILE A 30 2.53 -7.23 -2.16
C ILE A 30 3.73 -8.17 -2.34
N LEU A 31 4.27 -8.71 -1.25
CA LEU A 31 5.40 -9.65 -1.33
C LEU A 31 5.06 -10.92 -2.12
N ASN A 32 3.84 -11.44 -1.97
CA ASN A 32 3.38 -12.60 -2.71
C ASN A 32 3.26 -12.30 -4.21
N ILE A 33 2.74 -11.12 -4.58
CA ILE A 33 2.67 -10.68 -5.98
C ILE A 33 4.07 -10.50 -6.57
N LEU A 34 4.99 -9.85 -5.83
CA LEU A 34 6.38 -9.71 -6.28
C LEU A 34 7.05 -11.09 -6.45
N LYS A 35 6.84 -12.01 -5.51
CA LYS A 35 7.38 -13.38 -5.60
C LYS A 35 6.94 -14.10 -6.88
N LEU A 36 5.67 -13.96 -7.28
CA LEU A 36 5.16 -14.52 -8.54
C LEU A 36 5.83 -13.86 -9.76
N ASN A 37 5.92 -12.54 -9.76
CA ASN A 37 6.49 -11.79 -10.88
C ASN A 37 7.99 -12.05 -11.09
N PHE A 38 8.73 -12.32 -10.00
CA PHE A 38 10.16 -12.59 -10.04
C PHE A 38 10.51 -14.08 -10.04
N GLN A 39 9.52 -14.98 -10.14
CA GLN A 39 9.77 -16.42 -10.09
C GLN A 39 10.73 -16.85 -11.22
N THR A 40 10.52 -16.34 -12.42
CA THR A 40 11.31 -16.66 -13.63
C THR A 40 12.47 -15.70 -13.88
N ALA A 41 12.66 -14.67 -13.06
CA ALA A 41 13.72 -13.70 -13.26
C ALA A 41 15.11 -14.32 -12.99
N PRO A 42 16.14 -13.97 -13.78
CA PRO A 42 17.51 -14.39 -13.53
C PRO A 42 18.03 -13.83 -12.21
N LEU A 43 18.97 -14.54 -11.58
CA LEU A 43 19.53 -14.20 -10.25
C LEU A 43 20.06 -12.75 -10.16
N ARG A 44 20.64 -12.24 -11.24
CA ARG A 44 21.15 -10.87 -11.30
C ARG A 44 20.05 -9.82 -11.14
N GLU A 45 18.85 -10.10 -11.62
CA GLU A 45 17.68 -9.20 -11.54
C GLU A 45 16.91 -9.34 -10.22
N LYS A 46 17.26 -10.33 -9.40
CA LYS A 46 16.69 -10.55 -8.05
C LYS A 46 17.45 -9.80 -6.97
N LEU A 47 18.60 -9.21 -7.30
CA LEU A 47 19.33 -8.32 -6.41
C LEU A 47 18.58 -7.00 -6.28
N VAL A 48 18.23 -6.66 -5.04
CA VAL A 48 17.50 -5.45 -4.70
C VAL A 48 18.09 -4.82 -3.46
N SER A 49 18.18 -3.49 -3.48
CA SER A 49 18.47 -2.69 -2.30
C SER A 49 17.17 -2.38 -1.57
N THR A 50 17.21 -2.42 -0.24
CA THR A 50 16.09 -2.00 0.60
C THR A 50 16.48 -0.72 1.30
N ILE A 51 15.78 0.38 0.98
CA ILE A 51 15.94 1.65 1.68
C ILE A 51 14.77 1.81 2.63
N ILE A 52 15.09 2.10 3.89
CA ILE A 52 14.12 2.35 4.95
C ILE A 52 14.30 3.81 5.39
N ASP A 53 13.21 4.56 5.38
CA ASP A 53 13.16 5.93 5.86
C ASP A 53 11.90 6.17 6.69
N GLU A 54 11.97 7.14 7.60
CA GLU A 54 10.89 7.52 8.50
C GLU A 54 10.30 8.85 8.05
N MET A 55 8.96 8.92 7.98
CA MET A 55 8.27 10.16 7.67
C MET A 55 7.51 10.62 8.91
N SER A 56 7.67 11.90 9.26
CA SER A 56 6.90 12.45 10.36
C SER A 56 5.45 12.72 9.97
N LEU A 57 4.52 12.09 10.68
CA LEU A 57 3.09 12.37 10.56
C LEU A 57 2.60 13.28 11.67
N LYS A 58 1.52 14.03 11.38
CA LYS A 58 0.83 14.82 12.40
C LYS A 58 0.16 13.88 13.40
N GLN A 59 0.43 14.10 14.68
CA GLN A 59 -0.20 13.34 15.75
C GLN A 59 -1.70 13.62 15.76
N LEU A 60 -2.50 12.61 15.46
CA LEU A 60 -3.95 12.70 15.42
C LEU A 60 -4.56 11.36 15.81
N ILE A 61 -5.56 11.41 16.68
CA ILE A 61 -6.37 10.24 17.03
C ILE A 61 -7.47 10.14 15.97
N THR A 62 -7.45 9.06 15.20
CA THR A 62 -8.47 8.77 14.20
C THR A 62 -9.32 7.59 14.65
N TYR A 63 -10.62 7.63 14.34
CA TYR A 63 -11.54 6.53 14.59
C TYR A 63 -11.94 5.89 13.26
N ASN A 64 -11.74 4.57 13.15
CA ASN A 64 -12.18 3.78 12.01
C ASN A 64 -13.50 3.07 12.34
N SER A 65 -14.60 3.59 11.79
CA SER A 65 -15.94 3.04 11.99
C SER A 65 -16.18 1.68 11.32
N GLN A 66 -15.30 1.23 10.43
CA GLN A 66 -15.45 -0.09 9.80
C GLN A 66 -15.08 -1.22 10.76
N ASN A 67 -14.08 -1.00 11.60
CA ASN A 67 -13.52 -2.00 12.51
C ASN A 67 -13.64 -1.60 13.99
N ASP A 68 -14.37 -0.51 14.28
CA ASP A 68 -14.57 0.07 15.62
C ASP A 68 -13.27 0.29 16.41
N ASN A 69 -12.24 0.82 15.72
CA ASN A 69 -10.90 0.96 16.27
C ASN A 69 -10.44 2.42 16.30
N PHE A 70 -9.80 2.81 17.40
CA PHE A 70 -9.05 4.05 17.51
C PHE A 70 -7.60 3.83 17.10
N MET A 71 -7.09 4.67 16.21
CA MET A 71 -5.72 4.66 15.71
C MET A 71 -5.03 5.93 16.20
N ASP A 72 -4.01 5.77 17.04
CA ASP A 72 -3.12 6.85 17.47
C ASP A 72 -1.89 6.86 16.57
N MET A 73 -1.84 7.81 15.62
CA MET A 73 -0.69 7.95 14.72
C MET A 73 0.41 8.72 15.44
N LYS A 74 1.55 8.07 15.68
CA LYS A 74 2.72 8.69 16.31
C LYS A 74 3.55 9.45 15.27
N ILE A 75 4.41 10.35 15.76
CA ILE A 75 5.23 11.27 14.96
C ILE A 75 6.25 10.54 14.07
N LEU A 76 6.48 9.23 14.24
CA LEU A 76 7.38 8.46 13.38
C LEU A 76 6.66 7.19 12.93
N ASP A 77 6.21 7.18 11.68
CA ASP A 77 5.75 5.97 11.00
C ASP A 77 6.76 5.63 9.90
N LEU A 78 7.25 4.38 9.93
CA LEU A 78 8.09 3.80 8.89
C LEU A 78 7.23 3.56 7.65
N ILE A 79 7.31 4.47 6.67
CA ILE A 79 6.38 4.47 5.53
C ILE A 79 7.04 4.01 4.22
N PHE A 80 8.36 3.90 4.15
CA PHE A 80 9.00 3.62 2.86
C PHE A 80 9.92 2.41 2.91
N MET A 81 9.56 1.36 2.16
CA MET A 81 10.52 0.42 1.58
C MET A 81 10.60 0.69 0.09
N GLU A 82 11.64 1.41 -0.33
CA GLU A 82 11.96 1.48 -1.76
C GLU A 82 12.83 0.27 -2.11
N ILE A 83 12.32 -0.54 -3.03
CA ILE A 83 13.06 -1.67 -3.60
C ILE A 83 13.73 -1.15 -4.88
N LEU A 84 14.96 -0.65 -4.75
CA LEU A 84 15.76 -0.22 -5.90
C LEU A 84 16.42 -1.44 -6.54
N LYS A 85 16.17 -1.63 -7.84
CA LYS A 85 16.91 -2.57 -8.69
C LYS A 85 18.21 -1.92 -9.17
N PHE A 86 19.31 -2.66 -9.15
CA PHE A 86 20.57 -2.30 -9.80
C PHE A 86 20.64 -2.86 -11.23
#